data_AF-A0A8S1V4H3-F1
#
_entry.id   AF-A0A8S1V4H3-F1
#
_cell.length_a   1.000
_cell.length_b   1.000
_cell.length_c   1.000
_cell.angle_alpha   90.00
_cell.angle_beta   90.00
_cell.angle_gamma   90.00
#
_symmetry.space_group_name_H-M   'P 1'
#
loop_
_entity.id
_entity.type
_entity.pdbx_description
1 polymer ?
#
loop_
_entity_poly.entity_id
_entity_poly.type
_entity_poly.pdbx_seq_one_letter_code
_entity_poly.pdbx_strand_id
1 'polypeptide(L)'
;MVSIASGIIIDTFGQLREDENRMNSDIKDKCFICGQENIIFERSSDGSSGGFKNHIRQNHYMWNYLYYIAYLQWKDPQDYSGIESYVDKKIKDTDLSWIPFGRARELQKGEDEQEKQAKQMEQSSSNIVSLLTYSNDIIQALKEKKEKRKQHFTQQTQPTQFKEQIVSHQSMALI
;
A
#
# COMPACT_ATOMS: atom_id res chain seq x y z
N MET A 1 -9.28 -34.55 52.29
CA MET A 1 -8.11 -33.63 52.18
C MET A 1 -7.05 -34.19 51.24
N VAL A 2 -6.65 -35.47 51.37
CA VAL A 2 -5.69 -36.16 50.47
C VAL A 2 -6.06 -36.07 48.99
N SER A 3 -7.34 -36.27 48.64
CA SER A 3 -7.80 -36.22 47.24
C SER A 3 -7.71 -34.83 46.59
N ILE A 4 -7.78 -33.75 47.37
CA ILE A 4 -7.69 -32.37 46.84
C ILE A 4 -6.22 -32.03 46.53
N ALA A 5 -5.31 -32.37 47.45
CA ALA A 5 -3.88 -32.15 47.25
C ALA A 5 -3.36 -32.94 46.03
N SER A 6 -3.77 -34.20 45.87
CA SER A 6 -3.43 -34.99 44.67
C SER A 6 -4.02 -34.39 43.39
N GLY A 7 -5.24 -33.83 43.43
CA GLY A 7 -5.84 -33.15 42.27
C GLY A 7 -5.04 -31.93 41.80
N ILE A 8 -4.58 -31.09 42.73
CA ILE A 8 -3.75 -29.91 42.41
C ILE A 8 -2.41 -30.32 41.78
N ILE A 9 -1.80 -31.38 42.29
CA ILE A 9 -0.53 -31.90 41.76
C ILE A 9 -0.72 -32.42 40.32
N ILE A 10 -1.79 -33.19 40.06
CA ILE A 10 -2.10 -33.70 38.72
C ILE A 10 -2.36 -32.56 37.74
N ASP A 11 -3.12 -31.55 38.14
CA ASP A 11 -3.40 -30.38 37.31
C ASP A 11 -2.11 -29.63 36.95
N THR A 12 -1.23 -29.41 37.94
CA THR A 12 0.07 -28.75 37.72
C THR A 12 0.94 -29.54 36.73
N PHE A 13 1.04 -30.86 36.87
CA PHE A 13 1.77 -31.70 35.90
C PHE A 13 1.11 -31.73 34.51
N GLY A 14 -0.23 -31.64 34.47
CA GLY A 14 -0.99 -31.49 33.23
C GLY A 14 -0.59 -30.19 32.51
N GLN A 15 -0.58 -29.07 33.21
CA GLN A 15 -0.17 -27.76 32.68
C GLN A 15 1.27 -27.78 32.19
N LEU A 16 2.21 -28.32 32.98
CA LEU A 16 3.63 -28.42 32.58
C LEU A 16 3.80 -29.21 31.27
N ARG A 17 3.05 -30.28 31.08
CA ARG A 17 3.07 -31.08 29.85
C ARG A 17 2.48 -30.32 28.66
N GLU A 18 1.41 -29.58 28.88
CA GLU A 18 0.80 -28.76 27.84
C GLU A 18 1.73 -27.63 27.41
N ASP A 19 2.40 -26.97 28.36
CA ASP A 19 3.41 -25.94 28.09
C ASP A 19 4.61 -26.49 27.30
N GLU A 20 5.12 -27.66 27.69
CA GLU A 20 6.19 -28.34 26.96
C GLU A 20 5.76 -28.67 25.51
N ASN A 21 4.55 -29.21 25.34
CA ASN A 21 4.01 -29.52 24.02
C ASN A 21 3.84 -28.25 23.16
N ARG A 22 3.34 -27.16 23.75
CA ARG A 22 3.19 -25.87 23.07
C ARG A 22 4.54 -25.35 22.59
N MET A 23 5.55 -25.35 23.46
CA MET A 23 6.91 -24.93 23.12
C MET A 23 7.51 -25.80 22.00
N ASN A 24 7.34 -27.12 22.09
CA ASN A 24 7.84 -28.06 21.09
C ASN A 24 7.17 -27.87 19.72
N SER A 25 5.88 -27.54 19.69
CA SER A 25 5.18 -27.19 18.45
C SER A 25 5.68 -25.87 17.89
N ASP A 26 5.82 -24.83 18.71
CA ASP A 26 6.35 -23.53 18.27
C ASP A 26 7.76 -23.65 17.66
N ILE A 27 8.65 -24.44 18.26
CA ILE A 27 10.01 -24.69 17.74
C ILE A 27 9.98 -25.37 16.35
N LYS A 28 8.99 -26.23 16.10
CA LYS A 28 8.87 -26.97 14.84
C LYS A 28 8.16 -26.16 13.75
N ASP A 29 7.18 -25.37 14.15
CA ASP A 29 6.23 -24.77 13.22
C ASP A 29 6.49 -23.29 12.97
N LYS A 30 7.31 -22.61 13.77
CA LYS A 30 7.60 -21.18 13.59
C LYS A 30 9.09 -20.93 13.40
N CYS A 31 9.41 -19.97 12.53
CA CYS A 31 10.79 -19.54 12.36
C CYS A 31 11.24 -18.71 13.58
N PHE A 32 12.38 -19.06 14.19
CA PHE A 32 12.93 -18.36 15.36
C PHE A 32 13.22 -16.88 15.12
N ILE A 33 13.59 -16.50 13.89
CA ILE A 33 14.03 -15.14 13.56
C ILE A 33 12.86 -14.23 13.18
N CYS A 34 11.99 -14.66 12.27
CA CYS A 34 10.89 -13.82 11.79
C CYS A 34 9.52 -14.14 12.41
N GLY A 35 9.39 -15.26 13.13
CA GLY A 35 8.15 -15.67 13.79
C GLY A 35 7.06 -16.21 12.86
N GLN A 36 7.32 -16.33 11.56
CA GLN A 36 6.33 -16.81 10.58
C GLN A 36 6.16 -18.32 10.66
N GLU A 37 4.93 -18.78 10.45
CA GLU A 37 4.56 -20.19 10.47
C GLU A 37 5.03 -20.94 9.22
N ASN A 38 5.40 -22.20 9.37
CA ASN A 38 5.89 -23.08 8.31
C ASN A 38 4.90 -23.16 7.13
N ILE A 39 3.60 -23.19 7.42
CA ILE A 39 2.52 -23.29 6.44
C ILE A 39 2.55 -22.13 5.44
N ILE A 40 2.99 -20.95 5.86
CA ILE A 40 3.08 -19.77 4.98
C ILE A 40 4.17 -20.00 3.94
N PHE A 41 5.31 -20.56 4.36
CA PHE A 41 6.42 -20.88 3.47
C PHE A 41 6.07 -22.00 2.49
N GLU A 42 5.43 -23.07 2.97
CA GLU A 42 4.99 -24.18 2.13
C GLU A 42 3.93 -23.75 1.10
N ARG A 43 3.06 -22.78 1.44
CA ARG A 43 2.07 -22.21 0.50
C ARG A 43 2.71 -21.27 -0.53
N SER A 44 3.74 -20.53 -0.13
CA SER A 44 4.43 -19.55 -0.99
C SER A 44 5.45 -20.18 -1.94
N SER A 45 5.84 -21.44 -1.70
CA SER A 45 6.80 -22.14 -2.55
C SER A 45 6.11 -22.66 -3.82
N ASP A 46 6.28 -21.95 -4.94
CA ASP A 46 5.92 -22.42 -6.29
C ASP A 46 6.85 -23.57 -6.79
N GLY A 47 7.15 -24.55 -5.93
CA GLY A 47 8.00 -25.72 -6.23
C GLY A 47 9.50 -25.45 -6.35
N SER A 48 9.95 -24.19 -6.36
CA SER A 48 11.37 -23.80 -6.54
C SER A 48 12.01 -23.19 -5.29
N SER A 49 11.22 -22.61 -4.40
CA SER A 49 11.65 -22.15 -3.07
C SER A 49 11.62 -23.37 -2.16
N GLY A 50 12.75 -23.89 -1.67
CA GLY A 50 12.86 -25.16 -0.91
C GLY A 50 12.14 -25.23 0.46
N GLY A 51 10.98 -24.61 0.60
CA GLY A 51 10.08 -24.65 1.75
C GLY A 51 10.66 -24.02 3.00
N PHE A 52 10.02 -24.35 4.13
CA PHE A 52 10.40 -23.84 5.45
C PHE A 52 11.82 -24.26 5.86
N LYS A 53 12.25 -25.47 5.50
CA LYS A 53 13.60 -25.97 5.82
C LYS A 53 14.69 -25.17 5.12
N ASN A 54 14.48 -24.80 3.86
CA ASN A 54 15.43 -23.96 3.13
C ASN A 54 15.45 -22.54 3.69
N HIS A 55 14.28 -21.99 4.04
CA HIS A 55 14.19 -20.70 4.70
C HIS A 55 15.05 -20.61 5.96
N ILE A 56 14.93 -21.59 6.88
CA ILE A 56 15.76 -21.64 8.09
C ILE A 56 17.25 -21.79 7.76
N ARG A 57 17.61 -22.64 6.79
CA ARG A 57 19.03 -22.94 6.53
C ARG A 57 19.76 -21.84 5.77
N GLN A 58 19.11 -21.21 4.80
CA GLN A 58 19.75 -20.28 3.88
C GLN A 58 19.54 -18.82 4.27
N ASN A 59 18.38 -18.48 4.83
CA ASN A 59 18.03 -17.09 5.12
C ASN A 59 18.07 -16.81 6.62
N HIS A 60 17.38 -17.62 7.43
CA HIS A 60 17.18 -17.37 8.86
C HIS A 60 17.87 -18.40 9.77
N TYR A 61 19.12 -18.73 9.46
CA TYR A 61 19.90 -19.64 10.30
C TYR A 61 20.31 -18.93 11.58
N MET A 62 19.72 -19.32 12.71
CA MET A 62 19.85 -18.60 13.99
C MET A 62 21.31 -18.31 14.39
N TRP A 63 22.22 -19.25 14.12
CA TRP A 63 23.61 -19.15 14.52
C TRP A 63 24.36 -18.06 13.74
N ASN A 64 23.94 -17.75 12.51
CA ASN A 64 24.54 -16.65 11.75
C ASN A 64 24.31 -15.30 12.44
N TYR A 65 23.17 -15.10 13.11
CA TYR A 65 22.92 -13.87 13.87
C TYR A 65 23.82 -13.79 15.09
N LEU A 66 24.00 -14.89 15.82
CA LEU A 66 24.92 -14.95 16.95
C LEU A 66 26.37 -14.69 16.52
N TYR A 67 26.80 -15.34 15.43
CA TYR A 67 28.13 -15.13 14.87
C TYR A 67 28.34 -13.70 14.39
N TYR A 68 27.32 -13.07 13.81
CA TYR A 68 27.41 -11.68 13.37
C TYR A 68 27.55 -10.72 14.55
N ILE A 69 26.82 -10.94 15.65
CA ILE A 69 26.97 -10.15 16.88
C ILE A 69 28.40 -10.29 17.44
N ALA A 70 28.89 -11.53 17.55
CA ALA A 70 30.26 -11.79 18.02
C ALA A 70 31.32 -11.19 17.08
N TYR A 71 31.09 -11.26 15.76
CA TYR A 71 31.95 -10.66 14.74
C TYR A 71 32.06 -9.15 14.90
N LEU A 72 30.93 -8.45 15.10
CA LEU A 72 30.93 -7.01 15.37
C LEU A 72 31.75 -6.71 16.64
N GLN A 73 31.52 -7.44 17.73
CA GLN A 73 32.27 -7.23 18.97
C GLN A 73 33.79 -7.40 18.84
N TRP A 74 34.23 -8.25 17.92
CA TRP A 74 35.66 -8.53 17.70
C TRP A 74 36.33 -7.59 16.69
N LYS A 75 35.57 -7.09 15.70
CA LYS A 75 36.08 -6.22 14.64
C LYS A 75 36.34 -4.79 15.17
N ASP A 76 37.35 -4.12 14.60
CA ASP A 76 37.61 -2.70 14.90
C ASP A 76 36.40 -1.84 14.48
N PRO A 77 35.80 -1.03 15.38
CA PRO A 77 34.71 -0.13 15.05
C PRO A 77 35.02 0.87 13.94
N GLN A 78 36.29 1.22 13.74
CA GLN A 78 36.70 2.16 12.69
C GLN A 78 36.60 1.54 11.28
N ASP A 79 36.61 0.21 11.19
CA ASP A 79 36.50 -0.57 9.94
C ASP A 79 35.06 -1.03 9.65
N TYR A 80 34.09 -0.56 10.44
CA TYR A 80 32.69 -0.88 10.18
C TYR A 80 32.21 -0.22 8.89
N SER A 81 31.56 -1.02 8.05
CA SER A 81 30.69 -0.53 6.98
C SER A 81 29.48 0.21 7.56
N GLY A 82 28.76 0.95 6.70
CA GLY A 82 27.58 1.69 7.13
C GLY A 82 26.47 0.81 7.74
N ILE A 83 26.27 -0.40 7.20
CA ILE A 83 25.29 -1.34 7.74
C ILE A 83 25.74 -1.96 9.07
N GLU A 84 27.03 -2.28 9.20
CA GLU A 84 27.59 -2.79 10.46
C GLU A 84 27.48 -1.74 11.56
N SER A 85 27.82 -0.48 11.26
CA SER A 85 27.65 0.65 12.19
C SER A 85 26.20 0.85 12.62
N TYR A 86 25.25 0.69 11.69
CA TYR A 86 23.83 0.75 11.99
C TYR A 86 23.42 -0.37 12.95
N VAL A 87 23.81 -1.61 12.69
CA VAL A 87 23.46 -2.76 13.53
C VAL A 87 24.13 -2.67 14.90
N ASP A 88 25.40 -2.29 14.96
CA ASP A 88 26.14 -2.10 16.22
C ASP A 88 25.45 -1.05 17.12
N LYS A 89 25.02 0.08 16.54
CA LYS A 89 24.25 1.08 17.26
C LYS A 89 22.95 0.49 17.82
N LYS A 90 22.20 -0.26 16.99
CA LYS A 90 20.95 -0.90 17.42
C LYS A 90 21.17 -1.90 18.55
N ILE A 91 22.24 -2.69 18.51
CA ILE A 91 22.61 -3.62 19.57
C ILE A 91 22.94 -2.87 20.86
N LYS A 92 23.73 -1.79 20.80
CA LYS A 92 24.08 -0.94 21.97
C LYS A 92 22.84 -0.27 22.59
N ASP A 93 21.90 0.14 21.76
CA ASP A 93 20.63 0.74 22.18
C ASP A 93 19.61 -0.30 22.65
N THR A 94 19.95 -1.60 22.63
CA THR A 94 19.03 -2.74 22.91
C THR A 94 17.77 -2.70 22.02
N ASP A 95 17.90 -2.14 20.82
CA ASP A 95 16.83 -2.05 19.83
C ASP A 95 16.87 -3.26 18.89
N LEU A 96 15.79 -4.03 18.86
CA LEU A 96 15.66 -5.22 18.04
C LEU A 96 15.14 -4.93 16.62
N SER A 97 14.92 -3.67 16.24
CA SER A 97 14.35 -3.28 14.94
C SER A 97 15.16 -3.75 13.72
N TRP A 98 16.43 -4.12 13.91
CA TRP A 98 17.28 -4.65 12.85
C TRP A 98 17.02 -6.13 12.54
N ILE A 99 16.37 -6.87 13.44
CA ILE A 99 15.92 -8.25 13.22
C ILE A 99 14.67 -8.24 12.32
N PRO A 100 14.56 -9.13 11.32
CA PRO A 100 13.44 -9.13 10.38
C PRO A 100 12.18 -9.79 10.97
N PHE A 101 11.62 -9.22 12.04
CA PHE A 101 10.34 -9.68 12.59
C PHE A 101 9.22 -9.54 11.55
N GLY A 102 8.41 -10.60 11.43
CA GLY A 102 7.29 -10.64 10.51
C GLY A 102 7.65 -10.63 9.02
N ARG A 103 8.94 -10.61 8.67
CA ARG A 103 9.41 -10.40 7.30
C ARG A 103 10.32 -11.54 6.88
N ALA A 104 10.13 -12.00 5.65
CA ALA A 104 10.99 -12.99 5.01
C ALA A 104 11.07 -12.68 3.51
N ARG A 105 12.26 -12.83 2.94
CA ARG A 105 12.52 -12.49 1.53
C ARG A 105 11.63 -13.27 0.57
N GLU A 106 11.33 -14.52 0.90
CA GLU A 106 10.50 -15.40 0.09
C GLU A 106 9.02 -14.97 0.05
N LEU A 107 8.57 -14.25 1.08
CA LEU A 107 7.18 -13.81 1.22
C LEU A 107 6.92 -12.42 0.59
N GLN A 108 7.96 -11.61 0.37
CA GLN A 108 7.83 -10.25 -0.15
C GLN A 108 7.35 -10.14 -1.60
N LYS A 109 7.50 -11.20 -2.41
CA LYS A 109 7.07 -11.17 -3.83
C LYS A 109 5.60 -10.80 -4.00
N GLY A 110 4.71 -11.24 -3.10
CA GLY A 110 3.29 -10.92 -3.16
C GLY A 110 2.97 -9.47 -2.76
N GLU A 111 3.72 -8.90 -1.83
CA GLU A 111 3.52 -7.53 -1.33
C GLU A 111 3.94 -6.49 -2.38
N ASP A 112 5.10 -6.71 -3.02
CA ASP A 112 5.61 -5.82 -4.07
C ASP A 112 4.67 -5.75 -5.28
N GLU A 113 4.00 -6.87 -5.64
CA GLU A 113 3.03 -6.91 -6.72
C GLU A 113 1.73 -6.19 -6.37
N GLN A 114 1.23 -6.38 -5.14
CA GLN A 114 0.02 -5.70 -4.66
C GLN A 114 0.23 -4.19 -4.53
N GLU A 115 1.38 -3.75 -4.02
CA GLU A 115 1.73 -2.34 -3.91
C GLU A 115 1.90 -1.69 -5.29
N LYS A 116 2.53 -2.40 -6.25
CA LYS A 116 2.63 -1.95 -7.65
C LYS A 116 1.26 -1.81 -8.29
N GLN A 117 0.37 -2.79 -8.09
CA GLN A 117 -1.00 -2.74 -8.62
C GLN A 117 -1.81 -1.59 -8.00
N ALA A 118 -1.68 -1.35 -6.68
CA ALA A 118 -2.33 -0.24 -6.00
C ALA A 118 -1.86 1.12 -6.54
N LYS A 119 -0.54 1.32 -6.69
CA LYS A 119 0.04 2.54 -7.27
C LYS A 119 -0.36 2.74 -8.73
N GLN A 120 -0.44 1.66 -9.52
CA GLN A 120 -0.88 1.72 -10.92
C GLN A 120 -2.36 2.09 -11.05
N MET A 121 -3.20 1.57 -10.15
CA MET A 121 -4.62 1.93 -10.10
C MET A 121 -4.81 3.40 -9.70
N GLU A 122 -4.06 3.88 -8.71
CA GLU A 122 -4.11 5.28 -8.27
C GLU A 122 -3.66 6.25 -9.38
N GLN A 123 -2.60 5.93 -10.11
CA GLN A 123 -2.18 6.70 -11.29
C GLN A 123 -3.25 6.70 -12.39
N SER A 124 -3.88 5.54 -12.63
CA SER A 124 -4.96 5.44 -13.62
C SER A 124 -6.17 6.30 -13.23
N SER A 125 -6.55 6.31 -11.95
CA SER A 125 -7.59 7.19 -11.43
C SER A 125 -7.22 8.68 -11.57
N SER A 126 -5.97 9.06 -11.27
CA SER A 126 -5.50 10.44 -11.46
C SER A 126 -5.57 10.89 -12.93
N ASN A 127 -5.19 10.01 -13.86
CA ASN A 127 -5.27 10.29 -15.30
C ASN A 127 -6.72 10.50 -15.74
N ILE A 128 -7.66 9.67 -15.27
CA ILE A 128 -9.09 9.82 -15.58
C ILE A 128 -9.63 11.16 -15.06
N VAL A 129 -9.29 11.53 -13.82
CA VAL A 129 -9.73 12.82 -13.23
C VAL A 129 -9.23 13.99 -14.08
N SER A 130 -7.95 14.02 -14.46
CA SER A 130 -7.41 15.09 -15.30
C SER A 130 -8.11 15.20 -16.66
N LEU A 131 -8.43 14.07 -17.29
CA LEU A 131 -9.13 14.03 -18.58
C LEU A 131 -10.57 14.55 -18.47
N LEU A 132 -11.25 14.21 -17.37
CA LEU A 132 -12.60 14.70 -17.08
C LEU A 132 -12.60 16.21 -16.83
N THR A 133 -11.61 16.72 -16.08
CA THR A 133 -11.44 18.17 -15.87
C THR A 133 -11.26 18.90 -17.20
N TYR A 134 -10.35 18.41 -18.04
CA TYR A 134 -10.11 19.00 -19.36
C TYR A 134 -11.35 18.96 -20.27
N SER A 135 -12.07 17.85 -20.28
CA SER A 135 -13.31 17.71 -21.05
C SER A 135 -14.38 18.69 -20.56
N ASN A 136 -14.48 18.89 -19.25
CA ASN A 136 -15.42 19.83 -18.64
C ASN A 136 -15.07 21.28 -19.01
N ASP A 137 -13.78 21.64 -19.01
CA ASP A 137 -13.32 22.97 -19.42
C ASP A 137 -13.64 23.25 -20.90
N ILE A 138 -13.44 22.27 -21.79
CA ILE A 138 -13.84 22.37 -23.19
C ILE A 138 -15.35 22.61 -23.31
N ILE A 139 -16.16 21.84 -22.57
CA ILE A 139 -17.62 21.96 -22.59
C ILE A 139 -18.04 23.36 -22.15
N GLN A 140 -17.42 23.93 -21.11
CA GLN A 140 -17.69 25.29 -20.67
C GLN A 140 -17.31 26.33 -21.73
N ALA A 141 -16.11 26.23 -22.30
CA ALA A 141 -15.67 27.14 -23.36
C ALA A 141 -16.57 27.09 -24.61
N LEU A 142 -17.07 25.90 -24.97
CA LEU A 142 -18.03 25.73 -26.07
C LEU A 142 -19.41 26.32 -25.73
N LYS A 143 -19.90 26.15 -24.48
CA LYS A 143 -21.14 26.77 -24.00
C LYS A 143 -21.06 28.30 -24.07
N GLU A 144 -19.98 28.89 -23.57
CA GLU A 144 -19.76 30.35 -23.62
C GLU A 144 -19.69 30.86 -25.06
N LYS A 145 -18.99 30.16 -25.96
CA LYS A 145 -18.96 30.50 -27.40
C LYS A 145 -20.32 30.40 -28.07
N LYS A 146 -21.23 29.54 -27.60
CA LYS A 146 -22.60 29.42 -28.11
C LYS A 146 -23.49 30.55 -27.60
N GLU A 147 -23.37 30.92 -26.33
CA GLU A 147 -24.12 32.05 -25.74
C GLU A 147 -23.71 33.40 -26.33
N LYS A 148 -22.40 33.63 -26.53
CA LYS A 148 -21.91 34.82 -27.27
C LYS A 148 -22.47 34.91 -28.68
N ARG A 149 -22.59 33.77 -29.38
CA ARG A 149 -23.19 33.71 -30.73
C ARG A 149 -24.69 34.00 -30.72
N LYS A 150 -25.45 33.55 -29.71
CA LYS A 150 -26.88 33.90 -29.56
C LYS A 150 -27.08 35.39 -29.32
N GLN A 151 -26.30 36.00 -28.42
CA GLN A 151 -26.39 37.45 -28.13
C GLN A 151 -26.07 38.31 -29.35
N HIS A 152 -25.08 37.91 -30.15
CA HIS A 152 -24.72 38.60 -31.41
C HIS A 152 -25.81 38.46 -32.49
N PHE A 153 -26.55 37.35 -32.50
CA PHE A 153 -27.68 37.13 -33.42
C PHE A 153 -28.91 37.97 -33.03
N THR A 154 -29.21 38.10 -31.73
CA THR A 154 -30.36 38.89 -31.24
C THR A 154 -30.19 40.41 -31.40
N GLN A 155 -28.94 40.92 -31.51
CA GLN A 155 -28.69 42.35 -31.76
C GLN A 155 -28.78 42.75 -33.25
N GLN A 156 -28.75 41.79 -34.18
CA GLN A 156 -28.84 42.09 -35.62
C GLN A 156 -30.27 41.98 -36.20
N THR A 157 -31.23 41.48 -35.42
CA THR A 157 -32.65 41.42 -35.80
C THR A 157 -33.51 42.21 -34.82
N GLN A 158 -33.49 43.54 -34.92
CA GLN A 158 -34.62 44.38 -34.50
C GLN A 158 -35.23 45.03 -35.75
N PRO A 159 -36.57 45.02 -35.95
CA PRO A 159 -37.19 45.71 -37.07
C PRO A 159 -37.14 47.23 -36.79
N THR A 160 -36.21 47.93 -37.43
CA THR A 160 -36.16 49.39 -37.36
C THR A 160 -37.35 49.98 -38.11
N GLN A 161 -38.21 50.67 -37.35
CA GLN A 161 -39.27 51.54 -37.84
C GLN A 161 -38.76 52.49 -38.95
N PHE A 162 -39.28 52.33 -40.17
CA PHE A 162 -39.28 53.40 -41.16
C PHE A 162 -40.73 53.79 -41.49
N LYS A 163 -41.28 54.56 -40.55
CA LYS A 163 -42.17 55.71 -40.72
C LYS A 163 -43.50 55.51 -41.48
N GLU A 164 -44.57 55.60 -40.70
CA GLU A 164 -45.71 56.49 -40.94
C GLU A 164 -45.35 57.70 -41.84
N GLN A 165 -45.58 57.59 -43.14
CA GLN A 165 -45.60 58.75 -44.04
C GLN A 165 -46.49 58.54 -45.29
N ILE A 166 -47.44 57.60 -45.25
CA ILE A 166 -48.40 57.34 -46.35
C ILE A 166 -49.84 57.66 -45.92
N VAL A 167 -50.03 58.67 -45.05
CA VAL A 167 -51.35 59.21 -44.73
C VAL A 167 -51.35 60.73 -44.90
N SER A 168 -51.07 61.21 -46.11
CA SER A 168 -51.43 62.60 -46.51
C SER A 168 -51.48 62.89 -48.02
N HIS A 169 -51.20 61.93 -48.90
CA HIS A 169 -51.23 62.19 -50.36
C HIS A 169 -52.11 61.19 -51.14
N GLN A 170 -53.33 60.97 -50.65
CA GLN A 170 -54.42 60.36 -51.44
C GLN A 170 -55.60 61.34 -51.51
N SER A 171 -55.34 62.55 -52.01
CA SER A 171 -56.33 63.48 -52.52
C SER A 171 -55.60 64.43 -53.47
N MET A 172 -56.10 64.61 -54.70
CA MET A 172 -55.52 65.37 -55.84
C MET A 172 -54.83 64.54 -56.93
N ALA A 173 -55.54 63.57 -57.51
CA ALA A 173 -55.36 63.18 -58.92
C ALA A 173 -56.70 62.63 -59.47
N LEU A 174 -57.71 63.50 -59.49
CA LEU A 174 -58.91 63.37 -60.34
C LEU A 174 -59.11 64.73 -61.00
N ILE A 175 -58.56 64.87 -62.20
CA ILE A 175 -59.06 65.53 -63.42
C ILE A 175 -58.00 65.26 -64.50
#